data_AF-A0A3L6G0C6-F1
#
_entry.id   AF-A0A3L6G0C6-F1
#
_cell.length_a   1.000
_cell.length_b   1.000
_cell.length_c   1.000
_cell.angle_alpha   90.00
_cell.angle_beta   90.00
_cell.angle_gamma   90.00
#
_symmetry.space_group_name_H-M   'P 1'
#
loop_
_entity.id
_entity.type
_entity.pdbx_description
1 polymer ?
#
loop_
_entity_poly.entity_id
_entity_poly.type
_entity_poly.pdbx_seq_one_letter_code
_entity_poly.pdbx_strand_id
1 'polypeptide(L)'
;MNDFTGRIKREEWKPPKGEIRTVRVTLDTAQYHIDVTETAEKGTENVYGTFNILMRRKPKENNFKAILESIRDLMNETCVVPEWLHNIFLGYGNPSAAQWMNMPDLVEVIDFKDTFLDANHVQQSFPD
;
A
#
# COMPACT_ATOMS: atom_id res chain seq x y z
N MET A 1 -28.74 0.08 10.65
CA MET A 1 -28.35 0.98 9.55
C MET A 1 -27.74 0.10 8.47
N ASN A 2 -28.46 -0.16 7.39
CA ASN A 2 -27.98 -0.98 6.27
C ASN A 2 -26.95 -0.16 5.51
N ASP A 3 -25.73 -0.68 5.37
CA ASP A 3 -24.80 -0.11 4.43
C ASP A 3 -25.37 -0.38 3.03
N PHE A 4 -25.59 0.66 2.22
CA PHE A 4 -26.18 0.60 0.88
C PHE A 4 -25.33 -0.21 -0.14
N THR A 5 -24.35 -0.97 0.34
CA THR A 5 -23.44 -1.83 -0.42
C THR A 5 -24.11 -3.12 -0.92
N GLY A 6 -25.25 -3.52 -0.33
CA GLY A 6 -25.92 -4.78 -0.63
C GLY A 6 -25.14 -6.01 -0.16
N ARG A 7 -24.14 -5.83 0.73
CA ARG A 7 -23.35 -6.93 1.28
C ARG A 7 -24.10 -7.55 2.46
N ILE A 8 -24.20 -8.88 2.47
CA ILE A 8 -24.76 -9.61 3.61
C ILE A 8 -23.77 -9.44 4.77
N LYS A 9 -24.27 -9.03 5.95
CA LYS A 9 -23.46 -9.01 7.17
C LYS A 9 -22.85 -10.38 7.41
N ARG A 10 -21.59 -10.43 7.86
CA ARG A 10 -20.87 -11.70 8.02
C ARG A 10 -21.59 -12.72 8.91
N GLU A 11 -22.35 -12.23 9.88
CA GLU A 11 -23.17 -13.02 10.81
C GLU A 11 -24.44 -13.61 10.17
N GLU A 12 -24.95 -12.97 9.12
CA GLU A 12 -26.16 -13.38 8.38
C GLU A 12 -25.82 -14.20 7.12
N TRP A 13 -24.53 -14.51 6.91
CA TRP A 13 -24.08 -15.24 5.74
C TRP A 13 -24.62 -16.67 5.77
N LYS A 14 -25.51 -16.95 4.82
CA LYS A 14 -25.95 -18.31 4.49
C LYS A 14 -25.23 -18.76 3.21
N PRO A 15 -24.83 -20.04 3.11
CA PRO A 15 -24.25 -20.54 1.88
C PRO A 15 -25.24 -20.31 0.72
N PRO A 16 -24.75 -19.80 -0.44
CA PRO A 16 -25.63 -19.52 -1.58
C PRO A 16 -26.28 -20.80 -2.08
N LYS A 17 -27.59 -20.75 -2.31
CA LYS A 17 -28.36 -21.87 -2.88
C LYS A 17 -28.28 -21.87 -4.40
N GLY A 18 -28.22 -23.06 -5.00
CA GLY A 18 -28.12 -23.24 -6.45
C GLY A 18 -26.71 -22.99 -7.01
N GLU A 19 -26.59 -22.89 -8.34
CA GLU A 19 -25.32 -22.80 -9.06
C GLU A 19 -25.00 -21.38 -9.56
N ILE A 20 -26.02 -20.52 -9.70
CA ILE A 20 -25.85 -19.15 -10.18
C ILE A 20 -25.21 -18.28 -9.08
N ARG A 21 -24.19 -17.50 -9.47
CA ARG A 21 -23.51 -16.54 -8.60
C ARG A 21 -23.48 -15.18 -9.27
N THR A 22 -23.81 -14.14 -8.50
CA THR A 22 -23.71 -12.74 -8.94
C THR A 22 -22.59 -12.06 -8.18
N VAL A 23 -21.71 -11.36 -8.89
CA VAL A 23 -20.60 -10.61 -8.31
C VAL A 23 -20.73 -9.15 -8.69
N ARG A 24 -20.73 -8.27 -7.69
CA ARG A 24 -20.65 -6.82 -7.91
C ARG A 24 -19.17 -6.42 -7.98
N VAL A 25 -18.76 -5.85 -9.11
CA VAL A 25 -17.38 -5.40 -9.35
C VAL A 25 -17.33 -3.89 -9.54
N THR A 26 -16.19 -3.30 -9.19
CA THR A 26 -15.87 -1.90 -9.52
C THR A 26 -15.03 -1.86 -10.79
N LEU A 27 -15.43 -1.04 -11.75
CA LEU A 27 -14.66 -0.79 -12.97
C LEU A 27 -13.73 0.41 -12.76
N ASP A 28 -12.67 0.49 -13.56
CA ASP A 28 -11.80 1.68 -13.56
C ASP A 28 -12.55 2.86 -14.17
N THR A 29 -12.64 3.96 -13.43
CA THR A 29 -13.44 5.13 -13.83
C THR A 29 -12.80 5.91 -14.98
N ALA A 30 -11.46 5.91 -15.06
CA ALA A 30 -10.75 6.60 -16.13
C ALA A 30 -10.93 5.86 -17.45
N GLN A 31 -10.80 4.52 -17.44
CA GLN A 31 -11.05 3.69 -18.61
C GLN A 31 -12.52 3.79 -19.06
N TYR A 32 -13.46 3.74 -18.12
CA TYR A 32 -14.89 3.90 -18.42
C TYR A 32 -15.18 5.22 -19.13
N HIS A 33 -14.58 6.32 -18.66
CA HIS A 33 -14.74 7.63 -19.29
C HIS A 33 -14.18 7.66 -20.72
N ILE A 34 -13.00 7.09 -20.94
CA ILE A 34 -12.38 6.99 -22.27
C ILE A 34 -13.31 6.21 -23.22
N ASP A 35 -13.75 5.03 -22.80
CA ASP A 35 -14.57 4.14 -23.65
C ASP A 35 -15.91 4.80 -24.04
N VAL A 36 -16.60 5.42 -23.07
CA VAL A 36 -17.88 6.10 -23.33
C VAL A 36 -17.70 7.30 -24.25
N THR A 37 -16.59 8.04 -24.10
CA THR A 37 -16.27 9.18 -24.98
C THR A 37 -16.00 8.71 -26.41
N GLU A 38 -15.22 7.63 -26.58
CA GLU A 38 -14.96 7.07 -27.91
C GLU A 38 -16.23 6.54 -28.58
N THR A 39 -17.11 5.87 -27.82
CA THR A 39 -18.43 5.44 -28.34
C THR A 39 -19.26 6.63 -28.81
N ALA A 40 -19.25 7.74 -28.07
CA ALA A 40 -20.00 8.94 -28.44
C ALA A 40 -19.42 9.63 -29.68
N GLU A 41 -18.09 9.71 -29.81
CA GLU A 41 -17.41 10.44 -30.89
C GLU A 41 -17.33 9.63 -32.19
N LYS A 42 -17.01 8.34 -32.09
CA LYS A 42 -16.69 7.47 -33.23
C LYS A 42 -17.80 6.47 -33.55
N GLY A 43 -18.85 6.40 -32.73
CA GLY A 43 -19.92 5.42 -32.88
C GLY A 43 -19.45 3.98 -32.68
N THR A 44 -18.35 3.77 -31.95
CA THR A 44 -17.82 2.43 -31.66
C THR A 44 -18.78 1.63 -30.77
N GLU A 45 -18.69 0.31 -30.83
CA GLU A 45 -19.55 -0.58 -30.04
C GLU A 45 -19.35 -0.41 -28.53
N ASN A 46 -20.44 -0.50 -27.76
CA ASN A 46 -20.39 -0.44 -26.30
C ASN A 46 -19.76 -1.71 -25.72
N VAL A 47 -18.48 -1.62 -25.36
CA VAL A 47 -17.66 -2.70 -24.80
C VAL A 47 -18.30 -3.37 -23.57
N TYR A 48 -19.04 -2.61 -22.75
CA TYR A 48 -19.63 -3.13 -21.51
C TYR A 48 -20.82 -4.08 -21.73
N GLY A 49 -21.35 -4.15 -22.95
CA GLY A 49 -22.39 -5.11 -23.34
C GLY A 49 -21.86 -6.42 -23.94
N THR A 50 -20.56 -6.53 -24.20
CA THR A 50 -19.99 -7.63 -25.00
C THR A 50 -19.24 -8.69 -24.18
N PHE A 51 -19.08 -8.49 -22.87
CA PHE A 51 -18.35 -9.42 -22.01
C PHE A 51 -19.04 -10.79 -21.91
N ASN A 52 -18.30 -11.85 -22.20
CA ASN A 52 -18.75 -13.24 -22.12
C ASN A 52 -17.85 -14.14 -21.25
N ILE A 53 -16.71 -13.62 -20.79
CA ILE A 53 -15.73 -14.36 -19.98
C ILE A 53 -15.29 -13.50 -18.79
N LEU A 54 -15.25 -14.11 -17.60
CA LEU A 54 -14.66 -13.52 -16.40
C LEU A 54 -13.49 -14.40 -15.93
N MET A 55 -12.29 -13.84 -15.92
CA MET A 55 -11.07 -14.56 -15.51
C MET A 55 -10.64 -14.16 -14.10
N ARG A 56 -10.35 -15.15 -13.24
CA ARG A 56 -9.81 -14.94 -11.88
C ARG A 56 -8.34 -15.36 -11.81
N ARG A 57 -7.52 -14.55 -11.14
CA ARG A 57 -6.09 -14.84 -10.87
C ARG A 57 -5.87 -15.36 -9.45
N LYS A 58 -4.71 -15.99 -9.20
CA LYS A 58 -4.30 -16.43 -7.86
C LYS A 58 -4.10 -15.21 -6.93
N PRO A 59 -4.61 -15.22 -5.68
CA PRO A 59 -4.52 -14.08 -4.79
C PRO A 59 -3.09 -13.57 -4.56
N LYS A 60 -2.11 -14.47 -4.43
CA LYS A 60 -0.70 -14.10 -4.18
C LYS A 60 -0.04 -13.35 -5.34
N GLU A 61 -0.58 -13.47 -6.56
CA GLU A 61 -0.05 -12.88 -7.79
C GLU A 61 -0.91 -11.69 -8.27
N ASN A 62 -1.97 -11.33 -7.53
CA ASN A 62 -3.00 -10.38 -7.98
C ASN A 62 -3.06 -9.11 -7.10
N ASN A 63 -1.91 -8.57 -6.72
CA ASN A 63 -1.80 -7.38 -5.86
C ASN A 63 -1.45 -6.09 -6.62
N PHE A 64 -1.28 -6.16 -7.95
CA PHE A 64 -0.77 -5.04 -8.76
C PHE A 64 -1.64 -3.77 -8.63
N LYS A 65 -2.97 -3.91 -8.65
CA LYS A 65 -3.89 -2.76 -8.57
C LYS A 65 -3.74 -2.01 -7.24
N ALA A 66 -3.77 -2.74 -6.12
CA ALA A 66 -3.63 -2.14 -4.79
C ALA A 66 -2.28 -1.42 -4.63
N ILE A 67 -1.19 -2.00 -5.16
CA ILE A 67 0.14 -1.37 -5.12
C ILE A 67 0.15 -0.09 -5.95
N LEU A 68 -0.43 -0.09 -7.16
CA LEU A 68 -0.48 1.10 -8.01
C LEU A 68 -1.38 2.20 -7.42
N GLU A 69 -2.47 1.82 -6.76
CA GLU A 69 -3.32 2.74 -6.00
C GLU A 69 -2.50 3.38 -4.86
N SER A 70 -1.78 2.58 -4.06
CA SER A 70 -0.92 3.13 -2.99
C SER A 70 0.19 4.05 -3.51
N ILE A 71 0.81 3.74 -4.65
CA ILE A 71 1.82 4.62 -5.27
C ILE A 71 1.17 5.94 -5.71
N ARG A 72 -0.01 5.88 -6.34
CA ARG A 72 -0.74 7.07 -6.78
C ARG A 72 -1.15 7.93 -5.59
N ASP A 73 -1.64 7.32 -4.53
CA ASP A 73 -2.04 8.01 -3.30
C ASP A 73 -0.83 8.73 -2.69
N LEU A 74 0.31 8.03 -2.58
CA LEU A 74 1.58 8.61 -2.10
C LEU A 74 2.05 9.80 -2.94
N MET A 75 1.83 9.78 -4.26
CA MET A 75 2.18 10.89 -5.15
C MET A 75 1.25 12.11 -5.00
N ASN A 76 0.01 11.90 -4.57
CA ASN A 76 -0.98 12.98 -4.39
C ASN A 76 -0.96 13.56 -2.97
N GLU A 77 -0.42 12.82 -2.00
CA GLU A 77 -0.23 13.30 -0.63
C GLU A 77 1.06 14.11 -0.50
N THR A 78 1.11 14.97 0.51
CA THR A 78 2.38 15.58 0.95
C THR A 78 3.24 14.50 1.58
N CYS A 79 4.13 13.89 0.80
CA CYS A 79 5.06 12.89 1.30
C CYS A 79 6.02 13.53 2.31
N VAL A 80 5.81 13.25 3.60
CA VAL A 80 6.68 13.75 4.68
C VAL A 80 7.76 12.71 4.95
N VAL A 81 8.83 12.74 4.15
CA VAL A 81 10.08 12.03 4.48
C VAL A 81 10.85 12.88 5.49
N PRO A 82 11.42 12.31 6.57
CA PRO A 82 12.29 13.06 7.47
C PRO A 82 13.43 13.75 6.70
N GLU A 83 13.71 15.01 7.03
CA GLU A 83 14.67 15.83 6.28
C GLU A 83 16.06 15.18 6.21
N TRP A 84 16.49 14.54 7.31
CA TRP A 84 17.75 13.81 7.39
C TRP A 84 17.82 12.59 6.45
N LEU A 85 16.68 12.04 6.02
CA LEU A 85 16.60 10.88 5.12
C LEU A 85 16.38 11.29 3.66
N HIS A 86 15.79 12.45 3.40
CA HIS A 86 15.34 12.85 2.07
C HIS A 86 16.46 12.76 1.01
N ASN A 87 17.61 13.37 1.28
CA ASN A 87 18.74 13.36 0.33
C ASN A 87 19.31 11.95 0.14
N ILE A 88 19.44 11.18 1.22
CA ILE A 88 19.96 9.81 1.18
C ILE A 88 19.04 8.90 0.36
N PHE A 89 17.73 9.01 0.58
CA PHE A 89 16.72 8.23 -0.12
C PHE A 89 16.74 8.51 -1.63
N LEU A 90 16.94 9.77 -2.03
CA LEU A 90 17.07 10.16 -3.43
C LEU A 90 18.46 9.86 -4.02
N GLY A 91 19.43 9.42 -3.20
CA GLY A 91 20.77 9.07 -3.64
C GLY A 91 21.72 10.26 -3.80
N TYR A 92 21.42 11.40 -3.18
CA TYR A 92 22.27 12.59 -3.15
C TYR A 92 23.04 12.73 -1.83
N GLY A 93 24.11 13.53 -1.84
CA GLY A 93 24.81 13.93 -0.63
C GLY A 93 25.69 12.85 0.00
N ASN A 94 25.93 12.98 1.31
CA ASN A 94 26.76 12.04 2.07
C ASN A 94 25.90 10.85 2.55
N PRO A 95 26.21 9.59 2.17
CA PRO A 95 25.46 8.41 2.62
C PRO A 95 25.50 8.22 4.15
N SER A 96 26.53 8.74 4.82
CA SER A 96 26.67 8.67 6.28
C SER A 96 25.98 9.81 7.03
N ALA A 97 25.24 10.71 6.35
CA ALA A 97 24.58 11.84 7.01
C ALA A 97 23.50 11.40 8.03
N ALA A 98 22.87 10.23 7.81
CA ALA A 98 21.92 9.64 8.76
C ALA A 98 22.58 8.71 9.80
N GLN A 99 23.91 8.60 9.82
CA GLN A 99 24.60 7.89 10.89
C GLN A 99 24.37 8.64 12.21
N TRP A 100 24.05 7.92 13.28
CA TRP A 100 23.69 8.50 14.57
C TRP A 100 24.70 9.53 15.11
N MET A 101 26.00 9.34 14.86
CA MET A 101 27.07 10.28 15.25
C MET A 101 27.01 11.63 14.51
N ASN A 102 26.42 11.66 13.31
CA ASN A 102 26.31 12.85 12.46
C ASN A 102 24.93 13.51 12.57
N MET A 103 24.01 12.95 13.36
CA MET A 103 22.68 13.52 13.58
C MET A 103 22.75 14.64 14.63
N PRO A 104 21.98 15.73 14.45
CA PRO A 104 22.04 16.89 15.34
C PRO A 104 21.54 16.58 16.76
N ASP A 105 20.59 15.65 16.90
CA ASP A 105 19.95 15.29 18.17
C ASP A 105 20.60 14.05 18.80
N LEU A 106 21.92 14.09 19.00
CA LEU A 106 22.64 12.98 19.62
C LEU A 106 22.27 12.85 21.10
N VAL A 107 21.86 11.64 21.51
CA VAL A 107 21.60 11.33 22.92
C VAL A 107 22.93 10.99 23.61
N GLU A 108 23.40 11.86 24.50
CA GLU A 108 24.67 11.69 25.20
C GLU A 108 24.62 10.61 26.29
N VAL A 109 23.47 10.46 26.96
CA VAL A 109 23.29 9.51 28.07
C VAL A 109 22.11 8.60 27.76
N ILE A 110 22.38 7.31 27.68
CA ILE A 110 21.38 6.27 27.42
C ILE A 110 21.31 5.35 28.64
N ASP A 111 20.10 5.17 29.17
CA ASP A 111 19.83 4.14 30.15
C ASP A 111 19.61 2.80 29.43
N PHE A 112 20.62 1.92 29.51
CA PHE A 112 20.61 0.60 28.88
C PHE A 112 19.71 -0.43 29.58
N LYS A 113 19.05 -0.08 30.69
CA LYS A 113 18.14 -0.96 31.43
C LYS A 113 18.79 -2.33 31.72
N ASP A 114 18.18 -3.41 31.25
CA ASP A 114 18.59 -4.80 31.45
C ASP A 114 19.43 -5.36 30.29
N THR A 115 19.94 -4.51 29.40
CA THR A 115 20.82 -4.94 28.29
C THR A 115 22.08 -5.66 28.79
N PHE A 116 22.62 -5.24 29.94
CA PHE A 116 23.82 -5.84 30.54
C PHE A 116 23.47 -6.65 31.79
N LEU A 117 24.15 -7.79 31.95
CA LEU A 117 23.89 -8.74 33.04
C LEU A 117 24.67 -8.34 34.30
N ASP A 118 25.91 -7.90 34.10
CA ASP A 118 26.83 -7.44 35.15
C ASP A 118 27.85 -6.43 34.56
N ALA A 119 28.70 -5.89 35.43
CA ALA A 119 29.71 -4.91 35.05
C ALA A 119 30.79 -5.48 34.09
N ASN A 120 31.07 -6.79 34.14
CA ASN A 120 32.02 -7.42 33.23
C ASN A 120 31.45 -7.50 31.82
N HIS A 121 30.14 -7.76 31.68
CA HIS A 121 29.45 -7.77 30.38
C HIS A 121 29.52 -6.39 29.69
N VAL A 122 29.44 -5.29 30.45
CA VAL A 122 29.61 -3.94 29.89
C VAL A 122 31.01 -3.76 29.32
N GLN A 123 32.06 -4.10 30.09
CA GLN A 123 33.45 -3.96 29.65
C GLN A 123 33.77 -4.83 28.43
N GLN A 124 33.20 -6.04 28.34
CA GLN A 124 33.38 -6.92 27.19
C GLN A 124 32.65 -6.43 25.93
N SER A 125 31.56 -5.68 26.11
CA SER A 125 30.74 -5.14 25.01
C SER A 125 31.36 -3.91 24.36
N PHE A 126 32.23 -3.19 25.07
CA PHE A 126 32.99 -2.03 24.59
C PHE A 126 34.48 -2.22 24.92
N PRO A 127 35.20 -3.09 24.16
CA PRO A 127 36.57 -3.49 24.47
C PRO A 127 37.64 -2.45 24.12
N ASP A 128 37.28 -1.43 23.33
CA ASP A 128 38.12 -0.30 22.91
C ASP A 128 37.82 0.96 23.74
#